data_AF-A0A948JS43-F1
#
_entry.id   AF-A0A948JS43-F1
#
_cell.length_a   1.000
_cell.length_b   1.000
_cell.length_c   1.000
_cell.angle_alpha   90.00
_cell.angle_beta   90.00
_cell.angle_gamma   90.00
#
_symmetry.space_group_name_H-M   'P 1'
#
loop_
_entity.id
_entity.type
_entity.pdbx_description
1 polymer ?
#
loop_
_entity_poly.entity_id
_entity_poly.type
_entity_poly.pdbx_seq_one_letter_code
_entity_poly.pdbx_strand_id
1 'polypeptide(L)'
;MGYIWGKSKILKVKKEALQRQRPILGGQFSEQIATLLPNFPKDLQVSEARFIGKPIDFIFFKGMNEKEITEVVFLEVKTGTSSLNPSERKLKDAIMNKKVSWREYRIPKRNNSY
;
A
#
# COMPACT_ATOMS: atom_id res chain seq x y z
N MET A 1 -36.68 -3.93 5.37
CA MET A 1 -35.69 -3.34 6.29
C MET A 1 -34.66 -4.42 6.67
N GLY A 2 -33.54 -4.56 5.93
CA GLY A 2 -32.57 -5.64 6.22
C GLY A 2 -31.23 -5.59 5.47
N TYR A 3 -30.88 -4.49 4.79
CA TYR A 3 -29.72 -4.44 3.89
C TYR A 3 -28.54 -3.57 4.36
N ILE A 4 -28.59 -3.01 5.58
CA ILE A 4 -27.60 -2.02 6.04
C ILE A 4 -26.60 -2.61 7.05
N TRP A 5 -26.89 -3.74 7.68
CA TRP A 5 -26.04 -4.32 8.73
C TRP A 5 -24.86 -5.18 8.22
N GLY A 6 -24.92 -5.67 6.96
CA GLY A 6 -23.88 -6.54 6.39
C GLY A 6 -22.62 -5.80 5.93
N LYS A 7 -22.76 -4.60 5.34
CA LYS A 7 -21.63 -3.84 4.78
C LYS A 7 -20.66 -3.32 5.85
N SER A 8 -21.20 -2.84 6.98
CA SER A 8 -20.39 -2.33 8.09
C SER A 8 -19.56 -3.43 8.76
N LYS A 9 -20.08 -4.66 8.81
CA LYS A 9 -19.38 -5.81 9.39
C LYS A 9 -18.23 -6.28 8.49
N ILE A 10 -18.43 -6.31 7.17
CA ILE A 10 -17.39 -6.65 6.18
C ILE A 10 -16.26 -5.62 6.17
N LEU A 11 -16.60 -4.32 6.24
CA LEU A 11 -15.59 -3.25 6.30
C LEU A 11 -14.75 -3.32 7.58
N LYS A 12 -15.37 -3.70 8.70
CA LYS A 12 -14.67 -3.86 9.98
C LYS A 12 -13.74 -5.07 9.98
N VAL A 13 -14.18 -6.22 9.44
CA VAL A 13 -13.35 -7.42 9.26
C VAL A 13 -12.17 -7.16 8.33
N LYS A 14 -12.36 -6.41 7.23
CA LYS A 14 -11.27 -5.98 6.34
C LYS A 14 -10.27 -5.09 7.07
N LYS A 15 -10.75 -4.13 7.87
CA LYS A 15 -9.89 -3.23 8.65
C LYS A 15 -9.08 -3.99 9.70
N GLU A 16 -9.66 -5.00 10.34
CA GLU A 16 -9.00 -5.86 11.34
C GLU A 16 -8.00 -6.83 10.70
N ALA A 17 -8.27 -7.36 9.50
CA ALA A 17 -7.32 -8.17 8.72
C ALA A 17 -6.13 -7.34 8.22
N LEU A 18 -6.38 -6.10 7.78
CA LEU A 18 -5.35 -5.15 7.33
C LEU A 18 -4.45 -4.65 8.47
N GLN A 19 -4.94 -4.59 9.71
CA GLN A 19 -4.13 -4.17 10.86
C GLN A 19 -3.26 -5.29 11.46
N ARG A 20 -3.52 -6.56 11.15
CA ARG A 20 -2.87 -7.69 11.82
C ARG A 20 -1.73 -8.35 11.07
N GLN A 21 -1.46 -8.03 9.79
CA GLN A 21 -0.45 -8.76 9.02
C GLN A 21 0.66 -7.87 8.47
N ARG A 22 1.78 -7.83 9.20
CA ARG A 22 3.12 -7.73 8.57
C ARG A 22 3.40 -9.05 7.82
N PRO A 23 4.50 -9.14 7.08
CA PRO A 23 4.76 -8.72 5.71
C PRO A 23 4.69 -9.91 4.71
N ILE A 24 4.46 -9.62 3.43
CA ILE A 24 4.61 -10.55 2.28
C ILE A 24 3.59 -11.70 2.23
N LEU A 25 2.53 -11.52 1.43
CA LEU A 25 1.80 -12.63 0.82
C LEU A 25 1.50 -12.25 -0.65
N GLY A 26 2.55 -12.05 -1.45
CA GLY A 26 2.43 -11.61 -2.85
C GLY A 26 1.54 -12.48 -3.75
N GLY A 27 1.23 -13.72 -3.35
CA GLY A 27 0.24 -14.58 -4.01
C GLY A 27 -1.19 -14.41 -3.48
N GLN A 28 -1.43 -14.75 -2.20
CA GLN A 28 -2.78 -14.72 -1.60
C GLN A 28 -3.37 -13.30 -1.48
N PHE A 29 -2.51 -12.28 -1.35
CA PHE A 29 -2.93 -10.89 -1.30
C PHE A 29 -3.30 -10.35 -2.68
N SER A 30 -2.66 -10.86 -3.75
CA SER A 30 -2.95 -10.48 -5.14
C SER A 30 -4.37 -10.85 -5.56
N GLU A 31 -4.80 -12.08 -5.27
CA GLU A 31 -6.15 -12.57 -5.59
C GLU A 31 -7.25 -11.79 -4.86
N GLN A 32 -6.99 -11.47 -3.58
CA GLN A 32 -7.93 -10.66 -2.79
C GLN A 32 -7.99 -9.22 -3.31
N ILE A 33 -6.87 -8.59 -3.66
CA ILE A 33 -6.86 -7.23 -4.22
C ILE A 33 -7.53 -7.17 -5.60
N ALA A 34 -7.28 -8.14 -6.48
CA ALA A 34 -7.94 -8.22 -7.79
C ALA A 34 -9.47 -8.34 -7.66
N THR A 35 -9.94 -9.06 -6.63
CA THR A 35 -11.37 -9.17 -6.30
C THR A 35 -11.93 -7.86 -5.72
N LEU A 36 -11.11 -7.11 -4.98
CA LEU A 36 -11.53 -5.89 -4.27
C LEU A 36 -11.47 -4.62 -5.12
N LEU A 37 -10.63 -4.59 -6.15
CA LEU A 37 -10.38 -3.44 -7.02
C LEU A 37 -10.77 -3.75 -8.46
N PRO A 38 -12.07 -3.73 -8.79
CA PRO A 38 -12.50 -3.90 -10.18
C PRO A 38 -11.86 -2.81 -11.04
N ASN A 39 -11.32 -3.20 -12.20
CA ASN A 39 -10.57 -2.33 -13.11
C ASN A 39 -9.26 -1.76 -12.54
N PHE A 40 -8.55 -2.54 -11.71
CA PHE A 40 -7.21 -2.17 -11.24
C PHE A 40 -6.28 -1.81 -12.42
N PRO A 41 -5.40 -0.79 -12.28
CA PRO A 41 -4.48 -0.41 -13.35
C PRO A 41 -3.66 -1.60 -13.85
N LYS A 42 -3.74 -1.87 -15.16
CA LYS A 42 -3.10 -3.05 -15.77
C LYS A 42 -1.57 -2.99 -15.75
N ASP A 43 -1.01 -1.78 -15.62
CA ASP A 43 0.42 -1.55 -15.58
C ASP A 43 1.03 -1.70 -14.17
N LEU A 44 0.21 -1.96 -13.15
CA LEU A 44 0.64 -2.21 -11.79
C LEU A 44 0.43 -3.68 -11.42
N GLN A 45 1.52 -4.43 -11.27
CA GLN A 45 1.46 -5.82 -10.84
C GLN A 45 1.35 -5.91 -9.31
N VAL A 46 0.36 -6.63 -8.80
CA VAL A 46 0.12 -6.70 -7.35
C VAL A 46 1.26 -7.39 -6.57
N SER A 47 1.99 -8.31 -7.21
CA SER A 47 3.20 -8.92 -6.66
C SER A 47 4.32 -7.91 -6.37
N GLU A 48 4.32 -6.78 -7.06
CA GLU A 48 5.29 -5.68 -6.91
C GLU A 48 4.86 -4.64 -5.87
N ALA A 49 3.67 -4.82 -5.28
CA ALA A 49 3.14 -3.94 -4.26
C ALA A 49 3.72 -4.25 -2.86
N ARG A 50 3.85 -3.22 -2.04
CA ARG A 50 4.03 -3.30 -0.60
C ARG A 50 2.95 -2.47 0.08
N PHE A 51 2.21 -3.10 1.00
CA PHE A 51 1.25 -2.41 1.83
C PHE A 51 1.97 -1.60 2.92
N ILE A 52 1.54 -0.36 3.12
CA ILE A 52 2.07 0.57 4.12
C ILE A 52 0.94 1.01 5.07
N GLY A 53 -0.19 1.44 4.53
CA GLY A 53 -1.27 2.09 5.27
C GLY A 53 -1.04 3.59 5.50
N LYS A 54 -1.87 4.24 6.33
CA LYS A 54 -1.83 5.71 6.54
C LYS A 54 -0.40 6.25 6.72
N PRO A 55 0.01 7.31 5.98
CA PRO A 55 -0.80 8.17 5.09
C PRO A 55 -0.93 7.71 3.62
N ILE A 56 -0.47 6.51 3.25
CA ILE A 56 -0.55 5.97 1.87
C ILE A 56 -0.73 4.45 1.86
N ASP A 57 -1.79 3.94 1.25
CA ASP A 57 -2.08 2.50 1.33
C ASP A 57 -0.97 1.59 0.78
N PHE A 58 -0.43 1.89 -0.41
CA PHE A 58 0.55 1.04 -1.10
C PHE A 58 1.72 1.82 -1.73
N ILE A 59 2.86 1.13 -1.84
CA ILE A 59 3.97 1.49 -2.71
C ILE A 59 4.20 0.34 -3.69
N PHE A 60 4.25 0.63 -4.99
CA PHE A 60 4.62 -0.32 -6.03
C PHE A 60 6.04 -0.04 -6.48
N PHE A 61 6.82 -1.11 -6.66
CA PHE A 61 8.15 -1.06 -7.25
C PHE A 61 8.08 -1.67 -8.65
N LYS A 62 7.67 -0.87 -9.64
CA LYS A 62 7.38 -1.35 -10.99
C LYS A 62 8.63 -1.93 -11.66
N GLY A 63 8.55 -3.15 -12.17
CA GLY A 63 9.70 -3.87 -12.74
C GLY A 63 10.52 -4.68 -11.71
N MET A 64 10.08 -4.72 -10.44
CA MET A 64 10.72 -5.50 -9.39
C MET A 64 10.77 -7.00 -9.73
N ASN A 65 9.73 -7.53 -10.37
CA ASN A 65 9.71 -8.96 -10.76
C ASN A 65 10.74 -9.27 -11.84
N GLU A 66 10.97 -8.32 -12.75
CA GLU A 66 11.97 -8.36 -13.81
C GLU A 66 13.39 -8.00 -13.31
N LYS A 67 13.55 -7.74 -12.00
CA LYS A 67 14.81 -7.34 -11.34
C LYS A 67 15.35 -5.97 -11.76
N GLU A 68 14.51 -5.14 -12.36
CA GLU A 68 14.85 -3.77 -12.75
C GLU A 68 13.71 -2.81 -12.38
N ILE A 69 13.89 -2.07 -11.28
CA ILE A 69 12.88 -1.11 -10.84
C ILE A 69 12.93 0.14 -11.73
N THR A 70 11.86 0.36 -12.49
CA THR A 70 11.73 1.49 -13.42
C THR A 70 10.97 2.67 -12.82
N GLU A 71 10.06 2.40 -11.87
CA GLU A 71 9.21 3.42 -11.25
C GLU A 71 8.81 3.02 -9.82
N VAL A 72 8.70 4.01 -8.93
CA VAL A 72 8.11 3.85 -7.60
C VAL A 72 6.77 4.58 -7.56
N VAL A 73 5.67 3.83 -7.48
CA VAL A 73 4.31 4.39 -7.51
C VAL A 73 3.69 4.36 -6.13
N PHE A 74 3.22 5.52 -5.67
CA PHE A 74 2.47 5.66 -4.42
C PHE A 74 0.98 5.59 -4.73
N LEU A 75 0.28 4.61 -4.17
CA LEU A 75 -1.13 4.38 -4.46
C LEU A 75 -1.97 4.46 -3.18
N GLU A 76 -2.95 5.37 -3.20
CA GLU A 76 -4.03 5.45 -2.20
C GLU A 76 -5.30 4.87 -2.82
N VAL A 77 -5.97 3.96 -2.12
CA VAL A 77 -7.20 3.33 -2.60
C VAL A 77 -8.41 4.09 -2.06
N LYS A 78 -9.24 4.62 -2.96
CA LYS A 78 -10.53 5.22 -2.64
C LYS A 78 -11.68 4.39 -3.21
N THR A 79 -12.78 4.37 -2.48
CA THR A 79 -14.03 3.73 -2.92
C THR A 79 -15.16 4.74 -2.96
N GLY A 80 -16.08 4.59 -3.93
CA GLY A 80 -17.23 5.49 -4.09
C GLY A 80 -16.82 6.95 -4.25
N THR A 81 -17.39 7.83 -3.43
CA THR A 81 -17.16 9.29 -3.45
C THR A 81 -16.08 9.77 -2.48
N SER A 82 -15.28 8.84 -1.93
CA SER A 82 -14.24 9.22 -0.97
C SER A 82 -13.12 10.02 -1.63
N SER A 83 -12.72 11.11 -0.97
CA SER A 83 -11.65 12.00 -1.41
C SER A 83 -10.43 11.86 -0.51
N LEU A 84 -9.29 12.39 -0.95
CA LEU A 84 -8.09 12.47 -0.11
C LEU A 84 -8.38 13.27 1.16
N ASN A 85 -7.81 12.85 2.28
CA ASN A 85 -7.80 13.66 3.50
C ASN A 85 -6.66 14.70 3.45
N PRO A 86 -6.58 15.64 4.41
CA PRO A 86 -5.53 16.66 4.41
C PRO A 86 -4.09 16.12 4.39
N SER A 87 -3.80 15.05 5.13
CA SER A 87 -2.48 14.43 5.18
C SER A 87 -2.14 13.69 3.87
N GLU A 88 -3.11 12.96 3.31
CA GLU A 88 -2.98 12.28 2.02
C GLU A 88 -2.73 13.30 0.89
N ARG A 89 -3.42 14.45 0.91
CA ARG A 89 -3.15 15.57 -0.02
C ARG A 89 -1.74 16.11 0.11
N LYS A 90 -1.30 16.43 1.33
CA LYS A 90 0.06 16.93 1.58
C LYS A 90 1.14 15.97 1.09
N LEU A 91 0.93 14.66 1.27
CA LEU A 91 1.83 13.63 0.76
C LEU A 91 1.84 13.60 -0.78
N LYS A 92 0.66 13.60 -1.41
CA LYS A 92 0.54 13.69 -2.87
C LYS A 92 1.31 14.91 -3.39
N ASP A 93 1.14 16.08 -2.77
CA ASP A 93 1.83 17.29 -3.19
C ASP A 93 3.34 17.17 -3.04
N ALA A 94 3.85 16.57 -1.97
CA ALA A 94 5.28 16.32 -1.81
C ALA A 94 5.84 15.43 -2.95
N ILE A 95 5.13 14.35 -3.29
CA ILE A 95 5.51 13.44 -4.38
C ILE A 95 5.48 14.15 -5.73
N MET A 96 4.38 14.86 -6.05
CA MET A 96 4.22 15.58 -7.32
C MET A 96 5.26 16.70 -7.50
N ASN A 97 5.65 17.35 -6.41
CA ASN A 97 6.72 18.34 -6.41
C ASN A 97 8.13 17.73 -6.33
N LYS A 98 8.27 16.41 -6.56
CA LYS A 98 9.54 15.66 -6.55
C LYS A 98 10.33 15.81 -5.23
N LYS A 99 9.65 16.06 -4.11
CA LYS A 99 10.25 16.13 -2.76
C LYS A 99 10.39 14.73 -2.16
N VAL A 100 11.00 13.82 -2.91
CA VAL A 100 11.27 12.43 -2.53
C VAL A 100 12.78 12.22 -2.55
N SER A 101 13.34 11.59 -1.51
CA SER A 101 14.79 11.42 -1.38
C SER A 101 15.17 10.03 -0.92
N TRP A 102 16.27 9.49 -1.47
CA TRP A 102 16.91 8.28 -0.98
C TRP A 102 17.91 8.60 0.14
N ARG A 103 17.91 7.82 1.22
CA ARG A 103 18.93 7.88 2.28
C ARG A 103 19.27 6.48 2.75
N GLU A 104 20.56 6.19 2.83
CA GLU A 104 21.06 4.97 3.46
C GLU A 104 21.53 5.31 4.88
N TYR A 105 21.04 4.56 5.88
CA TYR A 105 21.51 4.66 7.25
C TYR A 105 22.02 3.29 7.70
N ARG A 106 23.28 3.21 8.11
CA ARG A 106 23.91 1.98 8.57
C ARG A 106 23.89 1.93 10.08
N ILE A 107 23.32 0.87 10.64
CA ILE A 107 23.36 0.61 12.07
C ILE A 107 24.81 0.21 12.43
N PRO A 108 25.45 0.87 13.42
CA PRO A 108 26.78 0.48 13.87
C PRO A 108 26.81 -0.96 14.36
N LYS A 109 27.90 -1.69 14.10
CA LYS A 109 28.10 -3.03 14.69
C LYS A 109 28.15 -2.90 16.21
N ARG A 110 27.30 -3.66 16.91
CA ARG A 110 27.37 -3.79 18.36
C ARG A 110 28.62 -4.61 18.70
N ASN A 111 29.67 -3.97 19.24
CA ASN A 111 30.82 -4.70 19.76
C ASN A 111 30.35 -5.55 20.95
N ASN A 112 30.34 -6.87 20.77
CA ASN A 112 30.08 -7.80 21.86
C ASN A 112 31.43 -8.22 22.43
N SER A 113 31.96 -7.43 23.36
CA SER A 113 33.17 -7.78 24.11
C SER A 113 32.74 -8.49 25.40
N TYR A 114 32.95 -9.81 25.46
CA TYR A 114 33.04 -10.58 26.69
C TYR A 114 34.25 -11.51 26.57
#